data_AF-A0A962QR44-F1
#
_entry.id   AF-A0A962QR44-F1
#
_cell.length_a   1.000
_cell.length_b   1.000
_cell.length_c   1.000
_cell.angle_alpha   90.00
_cell.angle_beta   90.00
_cell.angle_gamma   90.00
#
_symmetry.space_group_name_H-M   'P 1'
#
loop_
_entity.id
_entity.type
_entity.pdbx_description
1 polymer ?
#
loop_
_entity_poly.entity_id
_entity_poly.type
_entity_poly.pdbx_seq_one_letter_code
_entity_poly.pdbx_strand_id
1 'polypeptide(L)' 'MLDLSLIIAAYLLGSISSAIVVCRLMGLPDPRTQGSNNPGATNVLRIGGKKAAAITLLGDSLKGFVPVALCH' A
#
# COMPACT_ATOMS: atom_id res chain seq x y z
N MET A 1 20.11 -17.82 -8.55
CA MET A 1 20.48 -17.52 -7.13
C MET A 1 19.99 -16.14 -6.68
N LEU A 2 19.79 -15.17 -7.59
CA LEU A 2 19.14 -13.89 -7.30
C LEU A 2 17.63 -14.01 -6.99
N ASP A 3 17.04 -15.18 -7.22
CA ASP A 3 15.58 -15.36 -7.28
C ASP A 3 14.93 -15.39 -5.90
N LEU A 4 15.52 -16.11 -4.94
CA LEU A 4 14.89 -16.30 -3.62
C LEU A 4 14.96 -15.04 -2.76
N SER A 5 16.09 -14.33 -2.76
CA SER A 5 16.23 -13.07 -2.03
C SER A 5 15.32 -11.99 -2.58
N LEU A 6 15.17 -11.90 -3.91
CA LEU A 6 14.25 -10.97 -4.56
C LEU A 6 12.79 -11.30 -4.23
N ILE A 7 12.39 -12.57 -4.25
CA ILE A 7 11.03 -13.00 -3.86
C ILE A 7 10.73 -12.62 -2.40
N ILE A 8 11.67 -12.88 -1.48
CA ILE A 8 11.50 -12.53 -0.07
C ILE A 8 11.39 -11.00 0.09
N ALA A 9 12.26 -10.22 -0.56
CA ALA A 9 12.21 -8.77 -0.51
C ALA A 9 10.90 -8.21 -1.09
N ALA A 10 10.44 -8.75 -2.23
CA ALA A 10 9.18 -8.39 -2.87
C ALA A 10 7.98 -8.67 -1.96
N TYR A 11 7.96 -9.84 -1.32
CA TYR A 11 6.91 -10.22 -0.38
C TYR A 11 6.87 -9.28 0.83
N LEU A 12 8.03 -8.98 1.42
CA LEU A 12 8.12 -8.09 2.57
C LEU A 12 7.70 -6.67 2.22
N LEU A 13 8.14 -6.14 1.07
CA LEU A 13 7.74 -4.83 0.57
C LEU A 13 6.23 -4.76 0.28
N GLY A 14 5.68 -5.78 -0.41
CA GLY A 14 4.27 -5.85 -0.77
C GLY A 14 3.34 -6.01 0.45
N SER A 15 3.81 -6.68 1.50
CA SER A 15 3.05 -6.92 2.73
C SER A 15 2.77 -5.66 3.55
N ILE A 16 3.49 -4.56 3.29
CA ILE A 16 3.24 -3.27 3.94
C ILE A 16 1.96 -2.66 3.33
N SER A 17 0.93 -2.48 4.14
CA SER A 17 -0.29 -1.80 3.71
C SER A 17 -0.06 -0.30 3.62
N SER A 18 0.08 0.22 2.39
CA SER A 18 0.23 1.64 2.13
C SER A 18 -0.97 2.44 2.65
N ALA A 19 -2.18 1.88 2.63
CA ALA A 19 -3.37 2.50 3.19
C ALA A 19 -3.24 2.80 4.69
N ILE A 20 -2.73 1.85 5.48
CA ILE A 20 -2.54 2.03 6.93
C ILE A 20 -1.45 3.07 7.20
N VAL A 21 -0.34 3.01 6.44
CA VAL A 21 0.77 3.96 6.56
C VAL A 21 0.30 5.38 6.24
N VAL A 22 -0.39 5.56 5.11
CA VAL A 22 -0.92 6.86 4.67
C VAL A 22 -1.95 7.39 5.66
N CYS A 23 -2.88 6.55 6.12
CA CYS A 23 -3.87 6.99 7.12
C CYS A 23 -3.19 7.45 8.42
N ARG A 24 -2.20 6.72 8.93
CA ARG A 24 -1.46 7.13 10.14
C ARG A 24 -0.66 8.42 9.94
N LEU A 25 0.05 8.55 8.83
CA LEU A 25 0.86 9.75 8.54
C LEU A 25 0.00 11.00 8.33
N MET A 26 -1.22 10.83 7.83
CA MET A 26 -2.16 11.93 7.58
C MET A 26 -3.12 12.18 8.75
N GLY A 27 -2.98 11.49 9.88
CA GLY A 27 -3.87 11.65 11.05
C GLY A 27 -5.31 11.21 10.79
N LEU A 28 -5.52 10.30 9.84
CA LEU A 28 -6.82 9.74 9.46
C LEU A 28 -7.14 8.49 10.30
N PRO A 29 -8.43 8.15 10.45
CA PRO A 29 -8.82 6.96 11.19
C PRO A 29 -8.32 5.66 10.51
N ASP A 30 -8.18 4.58 11.30
CA ASP A 30 -7.65 3.30 10.82
C ASP A 30 -8.60 2.68 9.77
N PRO A 31 -8.14 2.43 8.53
CA PRO A 31 -8.97 1.92 7.44
C PRO A 31 -9.46 0.48 7.65
N ARG A 32 -8.97 -0.24 8.67
CA ARG A 32 -9.50 -1.56 9.05
C ARG A 32 -10.72 -1.48 9.97
N THR A 33 -10.98 -0.30 10.53
CA THR A 33 -12.07 -0.06 11.49
C THR A 33 -13.15 0.86 10.94
N GLN A 34 -12.88 1.54 9.82
CA GLN A 34 -13.78 2.50 9.22
C GLN A 34 -14.05 2.20 7.74
N GLY A 35 -15.22 2.63 7.28
CA GLY A 35 -15.66 2.48 5.89
C GLY A 35 -15.99 1.01 5.57
N SER A 36 -15.32 0.43 4.57
CA SER A 36 -15.50 -0.98 4.19
C SER A 36 -14.55 -1.94 4.92
N ASN A 37 -13.74 -1.44 5.86
CA ASN A 37 -12.75 -2.20 6.62
C ASN A 37 -11.64 -2.87 5.78
N ASN A 38 -11.56 -2.54 4.49
CA ASN A 38 -10.51 -3.02 3.60
C ASN A 38 -9.43 -1.93 3.47
N PRO A 39 -8.16 -2.20 3.82
CA PRO A 39 -7.09 -1.20 3.75
C PRO A 39 -6.55 -1.03 2.32
N GLY A 40 -7.38 -0.49 1.44
CA GLY A 40 -7.03 -0.13 0.06
C GLY A 40 -7.46 1.29 -0.32
N ALA A 41 -6.98 1.76 -1.47
CA ALA A 41 -7.19 3.14 -1.93
C ALA A 41 -8.66 3.59 -1.97
N THR A 42 -9.58 2.71 -2.37
CA THR A 42 -11.03 3.03 -2.40
C THR A 42 -11.61 3.28 -1.00
N ASN A 43 -11.16 2.54 0.01
CA ASN A 43 -11.61 2.79 1.37
C ASN A 43 -10.97 4.06 1.93
N VAL A 44 -9.68 4.27 1.66
CA VAL A 44 -8.99 5.52 2.01
C VAL A 44 -9.67 6.74 1.35
N LEU A 45 -10.19 6.61 0.14
CA LEU A 45 -11.00 7.64 -0.50
C LEU A 45 -12.25 7.99 0.31
N ARG A 46 -12.92 6.97 0.85
CA ARG A 46 -14.14 7.13 1.65
C ARG A 46 -13.86 7.82 2.99
N ILE A 47 -12.76 7.47 3.67
CA ILE A 47 -12.47 7.94 5.03
C ILE A 47 -11.52 9.15 5.10
N GLY A 48 -10.71 9.37 4.06
CA GLY A 48 -9.61 10.34 4.04
C GLY A 48 -9.52 11.20 2.79
N GLY A 49 -10.44 11.03 1.85
CA GLY A 49 -10.56 11.86 0.66
C GLY A 49 -9.54 11.56 -0.45
N LYS A 50 -9.63 12.34 -1.54
CA LYS A 50 -8.92 12.08 -2.80
C LYS A 50 -7.39 12.09 -2.66
N LYS A 51 -6.83 12.98 -1.83
CA LYS A 51 -5.38 13.08 -1.63
C LYS A 51 -4.81 11.82 -0.98
N ALA A 52 -5.39 11.37 0.13
CA ALA A 52 -4.95 10.17 0.83
C ALA A 52 -5.13 8.91 -0.04
N ALA A 53 -6.22 8.84 -0.80
CA ALA A 53 -6.48 7.75 -1.74
C ALA A 53 -5.43 7.68 -2.86
N ALA A 54 -5.08 8.83 -3.45
CA ALA A 54 -4.08 8.91 -4.51
C ALA A 54 -2.70 8.45 -4.01
N ILE A 55 -2.27 8.91 -2.83
CA ILE A 55 -0.99 8.49 -2.24
C ILE A 55 -1.00 6.98 -1.93
N THR A 56 -2.11 6.47 -1.40
CA THR A 56 -2.28 5.03 -1.14
C THR A 56 -2.18 4.21 -2.43
N LEU A 57 -2.88 4.63 -3.48
CA LEU A 57 -2.86 3.95 -4.78
C LEU A 57 -1.47 3.95 -5.40
N LEU A 58 -0.74 5.07 -5.32
CA LEU A 58 0.64 5.16 -5.76
C LEU A 58 1.54 4.22 -4.98
N GLY A 59 1.43 4.19 -3.64
CA GLY A 59 2.20 3.28 -2.79
C GLY A 59 1.94 1.81 -3.09
N ASP A 60 0.67 1.44 -3.23
CA ASP A 60 0.26 0.06 -3.57
C ASP A 60 0.71 -0.34 -4.99
N SER A 61 0.75 0.60 -5.93
CA SER A 61 1.23 0.34 -7.29
C SER A 61 2.76 0.22 -7.34
N LEU A 62 3.48 1.11 -6.65
CA LEU A 62 4.94 1.12 -6.63
C LEU A 62 5.51 -0.14 -5.98
N LYS A 63 4.94 -0.59 -4.86
CA LYS A 63 5.42 -1.80 -4.18
C LYS A 63 5.23 -3.08 -5.01
N GLY A 64 4.26 -3.09 -5.94
CA GLY A 64 4.07 -4.17 -6.91
C GLY A 64 4.96 -4.01 -8.15
N PHE A 65 5.16 -2.78 -8.62
CA PHE A 65 5.94 -2.50 -9.83
C PHE A 65 7.46 -2.66 -9.62
N VAL A 66 8.01 -2.17 -8.51
CA VAL A 66 9.46 -2.18 -8.24
C VAL A 66 10.07 -3.59 -8.30
N PRO A 67 9.49 -4.62 -7.66
CA PRO A 67 10.04 -5.97 -7.75
C PRO A 67 10.01 -6.56 -9.17
N VAL A 68 8.97 -6.24 -9.94
CA VAL A 68 8.82 -6.72 -11.32
C VAL A 68 9.84 -6.05 -12.24
N ALA A 69 10.02 -4.74 -12.12
CA ALA A 69 10.96 -3.98 -12.94
C ALA A 69 12.43 -4.34 -12.65
N LEU A 70 12.74 -4.76 -11.42
CA LEU A 70 14.07 -5.22 -11.02
C LEU A 70 14.34 -6.70 -11.38
N CYS A 71 13.33 -7.42 -11.87
CA CYS A 71 13.45 -8.80 -12.30
C CYS A 71 13.91 -8.85 -13.76
N HIS A 72 15.22 -8.71 -13.97
CA HIS A 72 15.94 -8.89 -15.23
C HIS A 72 17.28 -9.57 -14.95
#